data_AF-A0A6J8CXF3-F1
#
_entry.id   AF-A0A6J8CXF3-F1
#
_cell.length_a   1.000
_cell.length_b   1.000
_cell.length_c   1.000
_cell.angle_alpha   90.00
_cell.angle_beta   90.00
_cell.angle_gamma   90.00
#
_symmetry.space_group_name_H-M   'P 1'
#
loop_
_entity.id
_entity.type
_entity.pdbx_description
1 polymer ?
#
loop_
_entity_poly.entity_id
_entity_poly.type
_entity_poly.pdbx_seq_one_letter_code
_entity_poly.pdbx_strand_id
1 'polypeptide(L)'
;MSREFGAKPMDPELFKIGHFESENGRSITLREVIDREKLKHIVTHPEDYELGSRYIKGEKMDKDAQLTLLQDYLARTNTLGECPMRYYQRNGFGRYWTGEKIGLQNISRRIRHTLCADHMIDIDMKNAHPTLLSWYCHENGIACTGLDAYIADRERLIADLMTYEGISRDDAKTYLLAIINGKIVRLKHDAPAWLRDYYGGMRQIMEEVIKLNPDLHKLACESKEKRGTDYNIEGTTVNYVMCSLENKALMAAFDYLTEQEIEVGALVFDGLMIHKKGSRAPDYPRFSENALRR
;
A
#
# COMPACT_ATOMS: atom_id res chain seq x y z
N MET A 1 -0.93 -41.85 -0.12
CA MET A 1 -1.03 -41.56 1.33
C MET A 1 -1.36 -40.09 1.48
N SER A 2 -2.64 -39.79 1.64
CA SER A 2 -3.19 -38.46 1.87
C SER A 2 -2.67 -37.91 3.19
N ARG A 3 -1.84 -36.87 3.15
CA ARG A 3 -1.54 -36.07 4.35
C ARG A 3 -2.76 -35.20 4.62
N GLU A 4 -3.56 -35.60 5.61
CA GLU A 4 -4.51 -34.69 6.25
C GLU A 4 -3.70 -33.59 6.91
N PHE A 5 -3.71 -32.41 6.29
CA PHE A 5 -3.24 -31.19 6.93
C PHE A 5 -4.27 -30.84 8.00
N GLY A 6 -3.94 -31.15 9.25
CA GLY A 6 -4.75 -30.79 10.41
C GLY A 6 -4.91 -29.28 10.49
N ALA A 7 -5.98 -28.76 9.91
CA ALA A 7 -6.44 -27.40 10.17
C ALA A 7 -6.81 -27.33 11.65
N LYS A 8 -6.13 -26.48 12.42
CA LYS A 8 -6.63 -26.09 13.74
C LYS A 8 -8.00 -25.44 13.52
N PRO A 9 -9.06 -25.86 14.23
CA PRO A 9 -10.33 -25.15 14.25
C PRO A 9 -10.09 -23.68 14.60
N MET A 10 -10.80 -22.81 13.90
CA MET A 10 -10.75 -21.36 14.06
C MET A 10 -10.99 -20.97 15.52
N ASP A 11 -10.02 -20.29 16.13
CA ASP A 11 -10.17 -19.77 17.49
C ASP A 11 -11.09 -18.52 17.46
N PRO A 12 -12.29 -18.55 18.07
CA PRO A 12 -13.18 -17.40 18.13
C PRO A 12 -12.60 -16.22 18.92
N GLU A 13 -11.57 -16.43 19.75
CA GLU A 13 -10.87 -15.38 20.48
C GLU A 13 -9.89 -14.59 19.59
N LEU A 14 -9.52 -15.09 18.40
CA LEU A 14 -8.68 -14.35 17.42
C LEU A 14 -9.33 -13.05 16.92
N PHE A 15 -10.64 -12.86 17.12
CA PHE A 15 -11.36 -11.62 16.81
C PHE A 15 -11.18 -10.51 17.87
N LYS A 16 -10.49 -10.78 18.99
CA LYS A 16 -10.12 -9.76 19.98
C LYS A 16 -8.82 -9.05 19.61
N ILE A 17 -8.70 -8.59 18.37
CA ILE A 17 -7.71 -7.56 18.03
C ILE A 17 -8.36 -6.23 18.43
N GLY A 18 -7.71 -5.50 19.34
CA GLY A 18 -8.23 -4.26 19.91
C GLY A 18 -8.87 -3.37 18.85
N HIS A 19 -10.04 -2.81 19.16
CA HIS A 19 -10.71 -1.85 18.30
C HIS A 19 -9.75 -0.68 18.02
N PHE A 20 -9.20 -0.65 16.81
CA PHE A 20 -8.51 0.52 16.30
C PHE A 20 -9.48 1.24 15.38
N GLU A 21 -10.10 2.27 15.94
CA GLU A 21 -10.86 3.26 15.20
C GLU A 21 -9.88 4.11 14.36
N SER A 22 -10.22 4.39 13.10
CA SER A 22 -9.49 5.40 12.32
C SER A 22 -9.66 6.78 12.93
N GLU A 23 -8.91 7.78 12.46
CA GLU A 23 -9.08 9.21 12.80
C GLU A 23 -10.55 9.68 12.78
N ASN A 24 -11.42 8.97 12.04
CA ASN A 24 -12.84 9.29 11.87
C ASN A 24 -13.79 8.21 12.46
N GLY A 25 -13.28 7.21 13.19
CA GLY A 25 -14.09 6.07 13.68
C GLY A 25 -14.53 5.08 12.61
N ARG A 26 -14.03 5.22 11.37
CA ARG A 26 -14.43 4.42 10.21
C ARG A 26 -13.92 2.98 10.31
N SER A 27 -14.85 2.06 10.53
CA SER A 27 -14.61 0.61 10.40
C SER A 27 -14.85 0.17 8.96
N ILE A 28 -13.85 -0.46 8.34
CA ILE A 28 -13.95 -0.97 6.97
C ILE A 28 -13.84 -2.49 7.00
N THR A 29 -14.87 -3.16 6.51
CA THR A 29 -14.85 -4.60 6.23
C THR A 29 -15.28 -4.80 4.78
N LEU A 30 -14.41 -5.41 3.97
CA LEU A 30 -14.66 -5.67 2.55
C LEU A 30 -14.64 -7.16 2.27
N ARG A 31 -15.20 -7.55 1.13
CA ARG A 31 -15.20 -8.94 0.68
C ARG A 31 -14.20 -9.09 -0.46
N GLU A 32 -13.07 -9.69 -0.16
CA GLU A 32 -12.11 -10.09 -1.19
C GLU A 32 -12.69 -11.29 -1.96
N VAL A 33 -12.59 -11.26 -3.31
CA VAL A 33 -13.06 -12.36 -4.16
C VAL A 33 -11.96 -12.77 -5.13
N ILE A 34 -11.65 -14.06 -5.14
CA ILE A 34 -10.60 -14.65 -5.96
C ILE A 34 -11.06 -15.92 -6.68
N ASP A 35 -10.29 -16.31 -7.70
CA ASP A 35 -10.34 -17.65 -8.25
C ASP A 35 -9.64 -18.63 -7.31
N ARG A 36 -10.46 -19.34 -6.52
CA ARG A 36 -9.98 -20.30 -5.52
C ARG A 36 -9.26 -21.49 -6.13
N GLU A 37 -9.68 -21.96 -7.31
CA GLU A 37 -9.04 -23.12 -7.93
C GLU A 37 -7.66 -22.74 -8.48
N LYS A 38 -7.48 -21.53 -9.00
CA LYS A 38 -6.14 -20.99 -9.30
C LYS A 38 -5.27 -20.91 -8.05
N LEU A 39 -5.81 -20.40 -6.93
CA LEU A 39 -5.05 -20.36 -5.66
C LEU A 39 -4.64 -21.76 -5.19
N LYS A 40 -5.58 -22.71 -5.21
CA LYS A 40 -5.32 -24.11 -4.86
C LYS A 40 -4.27 -24.74 -5.77
N HIS A 41 -4.32 -24.46 -7.06
CA HIS A 41 -3.33 -24.95 -8.01
C HIS A 41 -1.93 -24.36 -7.74
N ILE A 42 -1.82 -23.06 -7.48
CA ILE A 42 -0.56 -22.39 -7.10
C ILE A 42 0.01 -22.97 -5.80
N VAL A 43 -0.83 -23.18 -4.79
CA VAL A 43 -0.42 -23.75 -3.49
C VAL A 43 0.02 -25.21 -3.59
N THR A 44 -0.52 -25.97 -4.55
CA THR A 44 -0.20 -27.39 -4.76
C THR A 44 1.01 -27.62 -5.66
N HIS A 45 1.36 -26.64 -6.51
CA HIS A 45 2.50 -26.69 -7.43
C HIS A 45 3.38 -25.44 -7.31
N PRO A 46 3.84 -25.05 -6.10
CA PRO A 46 4.56 -23.79 -5.88
C PRO A 46 5.91 -23.70 -6.62
N GLU A 47 6.48 -24.82 -7.05
CA GLU A 47 7.66 -24.93 -7.91
C GLU A 47 7.44 -24.34 -9.30
N ASP A 48 6.21 -24.40 -9.82
CA ASP A 48 5.86 -23.91 -11.16
C ASP A 48 5.69 -22.38 -11.22
N TYR A 49 5.65 -21.73 -10.05
CA TYR A 49 5.35 -20.31 -9.94
C TYR A 49 6.50 -19.54 -9.28
N GLU A 50 6.84 -18.40 -9.88
CA GLU A 50 7.62 -17.37 -9.22
C GLU A 50 6.74 -16.65 -8.20
N LEU A 51 6.65 -17.21 -6.99
CA LEU A 51 5.83 -16.63 -5.92
C LEU A 51 6.30 -15.22 -5.52
N GLY A 52 7.55 -14.91 -5.85
CA GLY A 52 8.23 -13.66 -5.60
C GLY A 52 8.81 -13.61 -4.19
N SER A 53 9.40 -12.48 -3.87
CA SER A 53 9.83 -12.13 -2.52
C SER A 53 9.30 -10.75 -2.19
N ARG A 54 8.89 -10.53 -0.95
CA ARG A 54 8.30 -9.26 -0.53
C ARG A 54 8.97 -8.74 0.72
N TYR A 55 9.16 -7.44 0.82
CA TYR A 55 9.60 -6.84 2.08
C TYR A 55 8.41 -6.58 3.00
N ILE A 56 8.38 -7.21 4.17
CA ILE A 56 7.42 -6.92 5.25
C ILE A 56 8.22 -6.41 6.44
N LYS A 57 7.93 -5.19 6.90
CA LYS A 57 8.68 -4.51 7.98
C LYS A 57 10.20 -4.37 7.72
N GLY A 58 10.63 -4.40 6.46
CA GLY A 58 12.05 -4.32 6.09
C GLY A 58 12.74 -5.68 5.98
N GLU A 59 12.06 -6.78 6.31
CA GLU A 59 12.57 -8.14 6.13
C GLU A 59 12.06 -8.75 4.82
N LYS A 60 12.95 -9.42 4.08
CA LYS A 60 12.59 -10.11 2.84
C LYS A 60 11.87 -11.40 3.20
N MET A 61 10.56 -11.42 2.98
CA MET A 61 9.74 -12.62 2.93
C MET A 61 10.21 -13.45 1.73
N ASP A 62 10.73 -14.63 2.02
CA ASP A 62 11.17 -15.60 1.04
C ASP A 62 10.00 -16.35 0.40
N LYS A 63 10.32 -17.27 -0.52
CA LYS A 63 9.34 -18.08 -1.25
C LYS A 63 8.47 -18.90 -0.29
N ASP A 64 9.05 -19.41 0.80
CA ASP A 64 8.38 -20.28 1.75
C ASP A 64 7.36 -19.50 2.58
N ALA A 65 7.72 -18.31 3.04
CA ALA A 65 6.79 -17.45 3.76
C ALA A 65 5.65 -16.93 2.85
N GLN A 66 5.93 -16.67 1.57
CA GLN A 66 4.88 -16.37 0.58
C GLN A 66 3.93 -17.57 0.38
N LEU A 67 4.45 -18.80 0.34
CA LEU A 67 3.65 -20.01 0.24
C LEU A 67 2.78 -20.24 1.48
N THR A 68 3.33 -20.07 2.69
CA THR A 68 2.55 -20.14 3.93
C THR A 68 1.40 -19.14 3.92
N LEU A 69 1.66 -17.91 3.50
CA LEU A 69 0.61 -16.89 3.37
C LEU A 69 -0.52 -17.30 2.41
N LEU A 70 -0.18 -17.94 1.28
CA LEU A 70 -1.18 -18.41 0.31
C LEU A 70 -1.97 -19.62 0.82
N GLN A 71 -1.33 -20.52 1.57
CA GLN A 71 -1.97 -21.64 2.24
C GLN A 71 -2.99 -21.15 3.28
N ASP A 72 -2.58 -20.19 4.12
CA ASP A 72 -3.46 -19.58 5.12
C ASP A 72 -4.62 -18.83 4.45
N TYR A 73 -4.35 -18.13 3.35
CA TYR A 73 -5.38 -17.44 2.58
C TYR A 73 -6.39 -18.42 1.96
N LEU A 74 -5.90 -19.55 1.39
CA LEU A 74 -6.76 -20.59 0.83
C LEU A 74 -7.66 -21.22 1.90
N ALA A 75 -7.12 -21.47 3.09
CA ALA A 75 -7.87 -22.02 4.22
C ALA A 75 -8.98 -21.08 4.71
N ARG A 76 -8.77 -19.77 4.59
CA ARG A 76 -9.75 -18.72 4.94
C ARG A 76 -10.76 -18.41 3.86
N THR A 77 -10.48 -18.82 2.62
CA THR A 77 -11.34 -18.55 1.48
C THR A 77 -12.43 -19.62 1.40
N ASN A 78 -13.69 -19.20 1.38
CA ASN A 78 -14.83 -20.11 1.28
C ASN A 78 -14.86 -20.84 -0.08
N THR A 79 -15.79 -21.78 -0.28
CA THR A 79 -15.90 -22.54 -1.54
C THR A 79 -16.20 -21.68 -2.77
N LEU A 80 -16.70 -20.45 -2.59
CA LEU A 80 -16.99 -19.48 -3.64
C LEU A 80 -15.81 -18.57 -3.97
N GLY A 81 -14.68 -18.69 -3.27
CA GLY A 81 -13.54 -17.79 -3.49
C GLY A 81 -13.60 -16.48 -2.70
N GLU A 82 -14.47 -16.40 -1.68
CA GLU A 82 -14.69 -15.17 -0.92
C GLU A 82 -13.98 -15.20 0.44
N CYS A 83 -13.43 -14.05 0.85
CA CYS A 83 -12.80 -13.86 2.15
C CYS A 83 -13.18 -12.48 2.73
N PRO A 84 -13.95 -12.41 3.83
CA PRO A 84 -14.19 -11.16 4.54
C PRO A 84 -12.90 -10.61 5.16
N MET A 85 -12.62 -9.34 4.93
CA MET A 85 -11.38 -8.69 5.36
C MET A 85 -11.67 -7.39 6.09
N ARG A 86 -11.24 -7.31 7.36
CA ARG A 86 -11.28 -6.07 8.15
C ARG A 86 -10.01 -5.27 7.90
N TYR A 87 -10.14 -3.94 7.82
CA TYR A 87 -9.01 -3.03 7.69
C TYR A 87 -8.89 -2.10 8.91
N TYR A 88 -7.65 -1.73 9.25
CA TYR A 88 -7.33 -0.81 10.34
C TYR A 88 -6.19 0.13 9.97
N GLN A 89 -6.11 1.29 10.63
CA GLN A 89 -4.96 2.19 10.53
C GLN A 89 -4.02 1.99 11.72
N ARG A 90 -2.72 2.13 11.47
CA ARG A 90 -1.73 2.16 12.55
C ARG A 90 -1.70 3.56 13.14
N ASN A 91 -1.79 3.68 14.47
CA ASN A 91 -1.81 4.97 15.17
C ASN A 91 -2.98 5.89 14.75
N GLY A 92 -4.05 5.35 14.15
CA GLY A 92 -5.23 6.13 13.75
C GLY A 92 -5.10 6.93 12.45
N PHE A 93 -3.97 6.87 11.74
CA PHE A 93 -3.78 7.65 10.50
C PHE A 93 -3.07 6.86 9.38
N GLY A 94 -3.03 7.46 8.19
CA GLY A 94 -2.32 6.91 7.03
C GLY A 94 -3.04 5.74 6.39
N ARG A 95 -2.29 4.79 5.81
CA ARG A 95 -2.88 3.68 5.04
C ARG A 95 -3.68 2.73 5.92
N TYR A 96 -4.79 2.24 5.36
CA TYR A 96 -5.49 1.06 5.88
C TYR A 96 -4.70 -0.21 5.59
N TRP A 97 -4.50 -1.02 6.63
CA TRP A 97 -3.84 -2.32 6.58
C TRP A 97 -4.87 -3.41 6.82
N THR A 98 -4.70 -4.56 6.15
CA THR A 98 -5.49 -5.74 6.49
C THR A 98 -5.25 -6.12 7.95
N GLY A 99 -6.33 -6.29 8.71
CA GLY A 99 -6.37 -6.68 10.14
C GLY A 99 -5.47 -7.86 10.47
N GLU A 100 -5.32 -8.72 9.48
CA GLU A 100 -4.55 -9.93 9.57
C GLU A 100 -3.41 -9.88 8.57
N LYS A 101 -2.31 -10.58 8.87
CA LYS A 101 -1.17 -10.74 7.94
C LYS A 101 -1.53 -11.51 6.65
N ILE A 102 -2.82 -11.79 6.46
CA ILE A 102 -3.44 -12.59 5.43
C ILE A 102 -4.43 -11.66 4.70
N GLY A 103 -4.40 -11.65 3.37
CA GLY A 103 -5.25 -10.79 2.53
C GLY A 103 -4.54 -10.34 1.24
N LEU A 104 -5.31 -9.84 0.27
CA LEU A 104 -4.79 -9.44 -1.05
C LEU A 104 -3.72 -8.35 -0.97
N GLN A 105 -3.81 -7.48 0.04
CA GLN A 105 -2.80 -6.46 0.30
C GLN A 105 -1.40 -7.07 0.53
N ASN A 106 -1.32 -8.28 1.12
CA ASN A 106 -0.07 -8.97 1.44
C ASN A 106 0.40 -9.95 0.35
N ILE A 107 -0.48 -10.35 -0.58
CA ILE A 107 -0.12 -11.19 -1.73
C ILE A 107 0.70 -10.39 -2.77
N SER A 108 1.69 -11.04 -3.40
CA SER A 108 2.51 -10.41 -4.43
C SER A 108 1.65 -9.98 -5.63
N ARG A 109 2.02 -8.87 -6.29
CA ARG A 109 1.21 -8.28 -7.37
C ARG A 109 0.85 -9.29 -8.47
N ARG A 110 1.82 -10.10 -8.91
CA ARG A 110 1.63 -11.10 -9.96
C ARG A 110 0.58 -12.14 -9.57
N ILE A 111 0.71 -12.72 -8.38
CA ILE A 111 -0.27 -13.71 -7.89
C ILE A 111 -1.63 -13.04 -7.68
N ARG A 112 -1.68 -11.89 -7.01
CA ARG A 112 -2.93 -11.15 -6.77
C ARG A 112 -3.67 -10.90 -8.08
N HIS A 113 -2.99 -10.39 -9.10
CA HIS A 113 -3.59 -10.14 -10.41
C HIS A 113 -4.10 -11.42 -11.07
N THR A 114 -3.36 -12.53 -10.99
CA THR A 114 -3.83 -13.84 -11.48
C THR A 114 -5.10 -14.32 -10.77
N LEU A 115 -5.14 -14.20 -9.44
CA LEU A 115 -6.28 -14.65 -8.63
C LEU A 115 -7.52 -13.79 -8.84
N CYS A 116 -7.35 -12.49 -9.05
CA CYS A 116 -8.45 -11.53 -9.14
C CYS A 116 -8.91 -11.27 -10.58
N ALA A 117 -8.18 -11.77 -11.58
CA ALA A 117 -8.33 -11.41 -12.99
C ALA A 117 -9.77 -11.47 -13.51
N ASP A 118 -10.56 -12.45 -13.06
CA ASP A 118 -11.93 -12.69 -13.54
C ASP A 118 -13.00 -12.06 -12.64
N HIS A 119 -12.63 -11.57 -11.45
CA HIS A 119 -13.57 -11.16 -10.41
C HIS A 119 -13.52 -9.68 -10.08
N MET A 120 -12.35 -9.04 -10.21
CA MET A 120 -12.15 -7.66 -9.77
C MET A 120 -11.35 -6.83 -10.78
N ILE A 121 -11.50 -5.51 -10.68
CA ILE A 121 -10.75 -4.50 -11.43
C ILE A 121 -9.90 -3.73 -10.44
N ASP A 122 -8.61 -3.62 -10.73
CA ASP A 122 -7.63 -2.89 -9.91
C ASP A 122 -7.60 -1.40 -10.33
N ILE A 123 -7.82 -0.50 -9.38
CA ILE A 123 -7.79 0.96 -9.57
C ILE A 123 -6.68 1.53 -8.69
N ASP A 124 -5.66 2.12 -9.32
CA ASP A 124 -4.42 2.53 -8.67
C ASP A 124 -4.10 4.01 -8.96
N MET A 125 -3.70 4.77 -7.95
CA MET A 125 -3.30 6.16 -8.12
C MET A 125 -1.95 6.27 -8.83
N LYS A 126 -1.97 6.76 -10.07
CA LYS A 126 -0.74 6.95 -10.85
C LYS A 126 0.15 8.01 -10.19
N ASN A 127 1.36 7.61 -9.78
CA ASN A 127 2.39 8.53 -9.26
C ASN A 127 1.90 9.32 -8.02
N ALA A 128 1.21 8.64 -7.10
CA ALA A 128 0.51 9.24 -5.95
C ALA A 128 1.42 10.15 -5.11
N HIS A 129 2.47 9.59 -4.50
CA HIS A 129 3.36 10.32 -3.59
C HIS A 129 3.93 11.64 -4.17
N PRO A 130 4.59 11.65 -5.35
CA PRO A 130 5.07 12.91 -5.94
C PRO A 130 3.95 13.93 -6.17
N THR A 131 2.82 13.50 -6.72
CA THR A 131 1.70 14.38 -7.09
C THR A 131 1.04 15.00 -5.85
N LEU A 132 0.81 14.20 -4.81
CA LEU A 132 0.22 14.65 -3.55
C LEU A 132 1.19 15.54 -2.76
N LEU A 133 2.50 15.27 -2.83
CA LEU A 133 3.50 16.13 -2.20
C LEU A 133 3.61 17.48 -2.91
N SER A 134 3.56 17.52 -4.25
CA SER A 134 3.48 18.77 -5.01
C SER A 134 2.24 19.57 -4.61
N TRP A 135 1.05 18.95 -4.58
CA TRP A 135 -0.17 19.59 -4.10
C TRP A 135 0.00 20.15 -2.68
N TYR A 136 0.53 19.36 -1.75
CA TYR A 136 0.80 19.80 -0.38
C TYR A 136 1.72 21.03 -0.34
N CYS A 137 2.76 21.04 -1.17
CA CYS A 137 3.69 22.16 -1.24
C CYS A 137 2.98 23.43 -1.71
N HIS A 138 2.16 23.35 -2.77
CA HIS A 138 1.40 24.50 -3.29
C HIS A 138 0.42 25.05 -2.26
N GLU A 139 -0.34 24.17 -1.58
CA GLU A 139 -1.29 24.59 -0.53
C GLU A 139 -0.62 25.28 0.66
N ASN A 140 0.66 24.99 0.91
CA ASN A 140 1.42 25.56 2.02
C ASN A 140 2.45 26.62 1.58
N GLY A 141 2.44 27.05 0.32
CA GLY A 141 3.38 28.05 -0.20
C GLY A 141 4.85 27.60 -0.22
N ILE A 142 5.11 26.29 -0.28
CA ILE A 142 6.46 25.71 -0.38
C ILE A 142 6.86 25.63 -1.85
N ALA A 143 8.02 26.20 -2.20
CA ALA A 143 8.58 26.07 -3.53
C ALA A 143 8.94 24.61 -3.83
N CYS A 144 8.40 24.05 -4.93
CA CYS A 144 8.62 22.66 -5.32
C CYS A 144 8.90 22.48 -6.83
N THR A 145 9.53 23.47 -7.46
CA THR A 145 9.76 23.53 -8.92
C THR A 145 10.42 22.28 -9.52
N GLY A 146 11.44 21.71 -8.85
CA GLY A 146 12.09 20.48 -9.30
C GLY A 146 11.16 19.26 -9.27
N LEU A 147 10.30 19.16 -8.25
CA LEU A 147 9.28 18.11 -8.14
C LEU A 147 8.20 18.26 -9.21
N ASP A 148 7.72 19.49 -9.44
CA ASP A 148 6.75 19.80 -10.49
C ASP A 148 7.27 19.47 -11.88
N ALA A 149 8.52 19.84 -12.18
CA ALA A 149 9.18 19.49 -13.44
C ALA A 149 9.27 17.97 -13.63
N TYR A 150 9.56 17.21 -12.57
CA TYR A 150 9.53 15.75 -12.61
C TYR A 150 8.13 15.18 -12.88
N ILE A 151 7.09 15.75 -12.28
CA ILE A 151 5.71 15.29 -12.53
C ILE A 151 5.29 15.57 -13.97
N ALA A 152 5.57 16.77 -14.47
CA ALA A 152 5.18 17.22 -15.80
C ALA A 152 5.87 16.42 -16.93
N ASP A 153 7.12 16.01 -16.73
CA ASP A 153 7.96 15.41 -17.78
C ASP A 153 8.61 14.08 -17.34
N ARG A 154 7.85 13.33 -16.54
CA ARG A 154 8.29 12.14 -15.82
C ARG A 154 9.00 11.12 -16.68
N GLU A 155 8.43 10.80 -17.84
CA GLU A 155 8.94 9.74 -18.71
C GLU A 155 10.28 10.12 -19.34
N ARG A 156 10.44 11.40 -19.74
CA ARG A 156 11.72 11.90 -20.27
C ARG A 156 12.78 11.92 -19.18
N LEU A 157 12.47 12.41 -17.98
CA LEU A 157 13.45 12.48 -16.88
C LEU A 157 13.88 11.09 -16.39
N ILE A 158 12.97 10.11 -16.42
CA ILE A 158 13.33 8.72 -16.14
C ILE A 158 14.27 8.19 -17.22
N ALA A 159 13.98 8.42 -18.50
CA ALA A 159 14.86 7.99 -19.59
C ALA A 159 16.24 8.65 -19.50
N ASP A 160 16.30 9.95 -19.18
CA ASP A 160 17.54 10.68 -18.97
C ASP A 160 18.36 10.09 -17.81
N LEU A 161 17.71 9.81 -16.67
CA LEU A 161 18.35 9.17 -15.53
C LEU A 161 18.85 7.76 -15.84
N MET A 162 18.09 6.98 -16.63
CA MET A 162 18.52 5.65 -17.09
C MET A 162 19.81 5.74 -17.91
N THR A 163 19.89 6.69 -18.85
CA THR A 163 21.08 6.92 -19.67
C THR A 163 22.26 7.40 -18.83
N TYR A 164 22.03 8.35 -17.92
CA TYR A 164 23.08 8.95 -17.10
C TYR A 164 23.67 7.99 -16.05
N GLU A 165 22.86 7.19 -15.37
CA GLU A 165 23.34 6.22 -14.37
C GLU A 165 23.60 4.82 -14.95
N GLY A 166 23.17 4.54 -16.17
CA GLY A 166 23.27 3.20 -16.78
C GLY A 166 22.38 2.16 -16.09
N ILE A 167 21.20 2.57 -15.62
CA ILE A 167 20.29 1.74 -14.81
C ILE A 167 18.98 1.43 -15.53
N SER A 168 18.27 0.42 -15.04
CA SER A 168 16.94 0.08 -15.57
C SER A 168 15.91 1.17 -15.27
N ARG A 169 14.78 1.13 -15.99
CA ARG A 169 13.63 2.02 -15.75
C ARG A 169 13.11 1.90 -14.32
N ASP A 170 13.03 0.68 -13.79
CA ASP A 170 12.53 0.43 -12.44
C ASP A 170 13.52 0.89 -11.36
N ASP A 171 14.82 0.77 -11.63
CA ASP A 171 15.86 1.33 -10.75
C ASP A 171 15.83 2.86 -10.77
N ALA A 172 15.65 3.50 -11.92
CA ALA A 172 15.51 4.95 -12.05
C ALA A 172 14.28 5.47 -11.28
N LYS A 173 13.13 4.78 -11.39
CA LYS A 173 11.95 5.08 -10.58
C LYS A 173 12.23 4.94 -9.09
N THR A 174 12.87 3.85 -8.70
CA THR A 174 13.22 3.57 -7.30
C THR A 174 14.18 4.62 -6.75
N TYR A 175 15.14 5.07 -7.57
CA TYR A 175 16.08 6.12 -7.23
C TYR A 175 15.37 7.44 -6.90
N LEU A 176 14.48 7.91 -7.79
CA LEU A 176 13.75 9.16 -7.60
C LEU A 176 12.77 9.09 -6.43
N LEU A 177 12.10 7.96 -6.24
CA LEU A 177 11.25 7.70 -5.07
C LEU A 177 12.04 7.64 -3.77
N ALA A 178 13.25 7.08 -3.79
CA ALA A 178 14.10 7.02 -2.61
C ALA A 178 14.52 8.43 -2.17
N ILE A 179 14.82 9.34 -3.11
CA ILE A 179 15.07 10.76 -2.80
C ILE A 179 13.86 11.37 -2.10
N ILE A 180 12.64 11.18 -2.61
CA ILE A 180 11.41 11.67 -1.94
C ILE A 180 11.29 11.13 -0.51
N ASN A 181 11.68 9.88 -0.29
CA ASN A 181 11.67 9.25 1.03
C ASN A 181 12.95 9.54 1.85
N GLY A 182 13.73 10.58 1.53
CA GLY A 182 14.84 11.06 2.35
C GLY A 182 16.19 10.39 2.09
N LYS A 183 16.35 9.62 1.02
CA LYS A 183 17.66 9.06 0.66
C LYS A 183 18.64 10.19 0.35
N ILE A 184 19.73 10.23 1.10
CA ILE A 184 20.87 11.09 0.79
C ILE A 184 21.60 10.49 -0.42
N VAL A 185 21.79 11.31 -1.45
CA VAL A 185 22.51 10.91 -2.67
C VAL A 185 23.68 11.85 -2.90
N ARG A 186 24.83 11.28 -3.26
CA ARG A 186 26.00 12.04 -3.68
C ARG A 186 25.94 12.23 -5.19
N LEU A 187 25.46 13.39 -5.62
CA LEU A 187 25.42 13.73 -7.05
C LEU A 187 26.84 13.93 -7.58
N LYS A 188 27.14 13.35 -8.74
CA LYS A 188 28.41 13.55 -9.44
C LYS A 188 28.49 14.98 -9.98
N HIS A 189 29.70 15.47 -10.24
CA HIS A 189 29.90 16.82 -10.78
C HIS A 189 29.18 17.03 -12.11
N ASP A 190 29.10 16.00 -12.95
CA ASP A 190 28.43 15.99 -14.26
C ASP A 190 26.93 15.67 -14.19
N ALA A 191 26.33 15.59 -13.00
CA ALA A 191 24.90 15.34 -12.85
C ALA A 191 24.05 16.36 -13.64
N PRO A 192 23.00 15.91 -14.34
CA PRO A 192 22.09 16.80 -15.06
C PRO A 192 21.52 17.89 -14.15
N ALA A 193 21.35 19.12 -14.68
CA ALA A 193 20.87 20.25 -13.89
C ALA A 193 19.52 19.96 -13.21
N TRP A 194 18.57 19.36 -13.95
CA TRP A 194 17.25 18.98 -13.41
C TRP A 194 17.35 18.04 -12.22
N LEU A 195 18.35 17.15 -12.19
CA LEU A 195 18.52 16.19 -11.10
C LEU A 195 19.06 16.88 -9.84
N ARG A 196 19.95 17.88 -10.02
CA ARG A 196 20.40 18.74 -8.92
C ARG A 196 19.25 19.57 -8.37
N ASP A 197 18.44 20.15 -9.24
CA ASP A 197 17.26 20.95 -8.87
C ASP A 197 16.21 20.10 -8.16
N TYR A 198 15.94 18.90 -8.68
CA TYR A 198 15.05 17.93 -8.04
C TYR A 198 15.55 17.53 -6.65
N TYR A 199 16.82 17.14 -6.52
CA TYR A 199 17.39 16.75 -5.23
C TYR A 199 17.41 17.91 -4.23
N GLY A 200 17.91 19.08 -4.63
CA GLY A 200 17.98 20.27 -3.79
C GLY A 200 16.60 20.75 -3.35
N GLY A 201 15.64 20.81 -4.28
CA GLY A 201 14.25 21.14 -3.98
C GLY A 201 13.62 20.14 -3.01
N MET A 202 13.87 18.83 -3.18
CA MET A 202 13.37 17.82 -2.25
C MET A 202 13.95 17.98 -0.83
N ARG A 203 15.19 18.45 -0.68
CA ARG A 203 15.76 18.75 0.65
C ARG A 203 15.06 19.94 1.31
N GLN A 204 14.80 21.00 0.56
CA GLN A 204 14.04 22.16 1.05
C GLN A 204 12.61 21.77 1.43
N ILE A 205 11.92 20.98 0.59
CA ILE A 205 10.58 20.47 0.89
C ILE A 205 10.58 19.67 2.21
N MET A 206 11.56 18.80 2.44
CA MET A 206 11.64 18.04 3.70
C MET A 206 11.75 18.96 4.93
N GLU A 207 12.60 19.98 4.86
CA GLU A 207 12.78 20.94 5.95
C GLU A 207 11.48 21.69 6.27
N GLU A 208 10.76 22.17 5.24
CA GLU A 208 9.48 22.86 5.42
C GLU A 208 8.37 21.93 5.91
N VAL A 209 8.29 20.70 5.40
CA VAL A 209 7.33 19.70 5.88
C VAL A 209 7.53 19.40 7.36
N ILE A 210 8.78 19.29 7.83
CA ILE A 210 9.07 19.06 9.25
C ILE A 210 8.61 20.25 10.11
N LYS A 211 8.89 21.48 9.67
CA LYS A 211 8.48 22.70 10.38
C LYS A 211 6.95 22.80 10.50
N LEU A 212 6.23 22.46 9.44
CA LEU A 212 4.76 22.50 9.42
C LEU A 212 4.09 21.34 10.14
N ASN A 213 4.79 20.22 10.34
CA ASN A 213 4.23 19.00 10.93
C ASN A 213 5.07 18.52 12.14
N PRO A 214 5.22 19.32 13.20
CA PRO A 214 6.04 18.95 14.36
C PRO A 214 5.55 17.68 15.06
N ASP A 215 4.24 17.42 15.08
CA ASP A 215 3.65 16.22 15.69
C ASP A 215 4.01 14.95 14.91
N LEU A 216 3.93 15.00 13.57
CA LEU A 216 4.36 13.88 12.72
C LEU A 216 5.87 13.66 12.79
N HIS A 217 6.64 14.74 12.97
CA HIS A 217 8.08 14.64 13.19
C HIS A 217 8.41 13.96 14.52
N LYS A 218 7.74 14.36 15.61
CA LYS A 218 7.85 13.71 16.91
C LYS A 218 7.50 12.22 16.83
N LEU A 219 6.41 11.88 16.16
CA LEU A 219 6.02 10.48 15.94
C LEU A 219 7.08 9.71 15.14
N ALA A 220 7.72 10.34 14.16
CA ALA A 220 8.81 9.73 13.40
C ALA A 220 10.02 9.45 14.32
N CYS A 221 10.41 10.40 15.18
CA CYS A 221 11.46 10.21 16.18
C CYS A 221 11.15 9.03 17.11
N GLU A 222 9.97 9.02 17.72
CA GLU A 222 9.54 7.94 18.63
C GLU A 222 9.52 6.57 17.94
N SER A 223 9.07 6.51 16.68
CA SER A 223 9.07 5.26 15.91
C SER A 223 10.49 4.76 15.62
N LYS A 224 11.46 5.65 15.52
CA LYS A 224 12.86 5.34 15.18
C LYS A 224 13.63 4.93 16.43
N GLU A 225 13.42 5.65 17.53
CA GLU A 225 13.91 5.28 18.86
C GLU A 225 13.45 3.87 19.27
N LYS A 226 12.17 3.54 19.10
CA LYS A 226 11.63 2.19 19.36
C LYS A 226 12.31 1.08 18.53
N ARG A 227 12.93 1.43 17.41
CA ARG A 227 13.69 0.52 16.54
C ARG A 227 15.20 0.57 16.78
N GLY A 228 15.67 1.37 17.73
CA GLY A 228 17.09 1.54 18.05
C GLY A 228 17.89 2.21 16.94
N THR A 229 17.28 3.11 16.16
CA THR A 229 17.93 3.83 15.06
C THR A 229 17.44 5.27 14.99
N ASP A 230 18.25 6.19 14.47
CA ASP A 230 17.88 7.57 14.12
C ASP A 230 17.86 7.79 12.60
N TYR A 231 18.12 6.73 11.82
CA TYR A 231 18.30 6.84 10.38
C TYR A 231 17.01 7.30 9.70
N ASN A 232 17.13 8.37 8.90
CA ASN A 232 16.09 8.87 8.01
C ASN A 232 14.77 9.23 8.73
N ILE A 233 14.87 9.97 9.84
CA ILE A 233 13.70 10.54 10.53
C ILE A 233 12.95 11.51 9.59
N GLU A 234 13.67 12.42 8.93
CA GLU A 234 13.11 13.43 8.03
C GLU A 234 12.26 12.81 6.91
N GLY A 235 12.81 11.83 6.19
CA GLY A 235 12.09 11.11 5.15
C GLY A 235 10.90 10.31 5.70
N THR A 236 10.97 9.87 6.95
CA THR A 236 9.83 9.23 7.63
C THR A 236 8.72 10.23 7.92
N THR A 237 9.04 11.46 8.32
CA THR A 237 8.07 12.55 8.50
C THR A 237 7.35 12.86 7.19
N VAL A 238 8.09 13.05 6.09
CA VAL A 238 7.47 13.29 4.77
C VAL A 238 6.62 12.10 4.33
N ASN A 239 7.08 10.87 4.59
CA ASN A 239 6.31 9.66 4.29
C ASN A 239 4.97 9.61 5.03
N TYR A 240 4.91 10.04 6.30
CA TYR A 240 3.65 10.14 7.05
C TYR A 240 2.67 11.13 6.42
N VAL A 241 3.15 12.31 5.99
CA VAL A 241 2.31 13.28 5.28
C VAL A 241 1.77 12.67 3.98
N MET A 242 2.64 12.11 3.14
CA MET A 242 2.23 11.51 1.88
C MET A 242 1.24 10.36 2.07
N CYS A 243 1.47 9.46 3.04
CA CYS A 243 0.54 8.36 3.33
C CYS A 243 -0.81 8.84 3.85
N SER A 244 -0.85 9.95 4.60
CA SER A 244 -2.11 10.56 5.05
C SER A 244 -2.89 11.14 3.86
N LEU A 245 -2.23 11.90 2.99
CA LEU A 245 -2.84 12.46 1.78
C LEU A 245 -3.31 11.37 0.81
N GLU A 246 -2.51 10.32 0.64
CA GLU A 246 -2.85 9.17 -0.19
C GLU A 246 -4.11 8.49 0.35
N ASN A 247 -4.19 8.26 1.65
CA ASN A 247 -5.38 7.69 2.25
C ASN A 247 -6.61 8.59 2.08
N LYS A 248 -6.47 9.92 2.21
CA LYS A 248 -7.57 10.86 1.95
C LYS A 248 -8.08 10.75 0.52
N ALA A 249 -7.18 10.71 -0.47
CA ALA A 249 -7.55 10.55 -1.87
C ALA A 249 -8.19 9.18 -2.15
N LEU A 250 -7.64 8.10 -1.57
CA LEU A 250 -8.19 6.75 -1.71
C LEU A 250 -9.59 6.64 -1.09
N MET A 251 -9.80 7.25 0.07
CA MET A 251 -11.11 7.24 0.73
C MET A 251 -12.14 8.09 -0.01
N ALA A 252 -11.74 9.21 -0.61
CA ALA A 252 -12.63 9.97 -1.50
C ALA A 252 -13.07 9.14 -2.72
N ALA A 253 -12.14 8.37 -3.31
CA ALA A 253 -12.48 7.44 -4.39
C ALA A 253 -13.40 6.30 -3.91
N PHE A 254 -13.12 5.74 -2.74
CA PHE A 254 -13.97 4.72 -2.10
C PHE A 254 -15.40 5.21 -1.88
N ASP A 255 -15.55 6.42 -1.33
CA ASP A 255 -16.84 7.04 -1.02
C ASP A 255 -17.64 7.24 -2.29
N TYR A 256 -17.02 7.86 -3.29
CA TYR A 256 -17.63 8.06 -4.60
C TYR A 256 -18.09 6.74 -5.24
N LEU A 257 -17.24 5.70 -5.26
CA LEU A 257 -17.60 4.41 -5.84
C LEU A 257 -18.78 3.77 -5.10
N THR A 258 -18.79 3.86 -3.78
CA THR A 258 -19.88 3.33 -2.94
C THR A 258 -21.19 4.08 -3.20
N GLU A 259 -21.14 5.41 -3.33
CA GLU A 259 -22.29 6.24 -3.72
C GLU A 259 -22.84 5.89 -5.10
N GLN A 260 -21.97 5.47 -6.02
CA GLN A 260 -22.35 4.97 -7.35
C GLN A 260 -22.80 3.50 -7.35
N GLU A 261 -23.02 2.89 -6.18
CA GLU A 261 -23.39 1.48 -6.01
C GLU A 261 -22.37 0.50 -6.62
N ILE A 262 -21.09 0.90 -6.68
CA ILE A 262 -19.98 0.05 -7.11
C ILE A 262 -19.34 -0.56 -5.86
N GLU A 263 -19.42 -1.89 -5.75
CA GLU A 263 -18.87 -2.62 -4.60
C GLU A 263 -17.33 -2.65 -4.64
N VAL A 264 -16.70 -2.14 -3.58
CA VAL A 264 -15.25 -2.22 -3.36
C VAL A 264 -14.92 -3.52 -2.62
N GLY A 265 -14.06 -4.35 -3.22
CA GLY A 265 -13.69 -5.67 -2.69
C GLY A 265 -12.42 -5.67 -1.84
N ALA A 266 -11.46 -4.77 -2.13
CA ALA A 266 -10.20 -4.72 -1.38
C ALA A 266 -9.56 -3.33 -1.39
N LEU A 267 -8.84 -2.99 -0.31
CA LEU A 267 -7.89 -1.87 -0.26
C LEU A 267 -6.46 -2.40 -0.38
N VAL A 268 -5.68 -1.83 -1.30
CA VAL A 268 -4.33 -2.30 -1.65
C VAL A 268 -3.40 -1.09 -1.79
N PHE A 269 -2.76 -0.68 -0.69
CA PHE A 269 -1.86 0.49 -0.64
C PHE A 269 -2.54 1.77 -1.15
N ASP A 270 -2.03 2.33 -2.23
CA ASP A 270 -2.49 3.52 -2.96
C ASP A 270 -3.61 3.22 -3.97
N GLY A 271 -4.13 1.99 -3.96
CA GLY A 271 -5.22 1.55 -4.81
C GLY A 271 -6.31 0.81 -4.07
N LEU A 272 -7.40 0.55 -4.79
CA LEU A 272 -8.50 -0.30 -4.38
C LEU A 272 -8.92 -1.22 -5.53
N MET A 273 -9.57 -2.32 -5.21
CA MET A 273 -10.14 -3.23 -6.19
C MET A 273 -11.66 -3.21 -6.11
N ILE A 274 -12.34 -3.12 -7.25
CA ILE A 274 -13.80 -3.17 -7.34
C ILE A 274 -14.26 -4.47 -7.99
N HIS A 275 -15.46 -4.94 -7.63
CA HIS A 275 -16.05 -6.12 -8.26
C HIS A 275 -16.41 -5.86 -9.73
N LYS A 276 -16.22 -6.86 -10.59
CA LYS A 276 -16.73 -6.82 -11.96
C LYS A 276 -18.25 -6.95 -11.97
N LYS A 277 -18.93 -6.29 -12.91
CA LYS A 277 -20.37 -6.49 -13.10
C LYS A 277 -20.66 -7.97 -13.38
N GLY A 278 -21.52 -8.58 -12.56
CA GLY A 278 -21.93 -9.98 -12.71
C GLY A 278 -21.06 -11.01 -11.96
N SER A 279 -19.96 -10.61 -11.31
CA SER A 279 -19.33 -11.47 -10.31
C SER A 279 -20.28 -11.53 -9.09
N ARG A 280 -21.04 -12.62 -8.98
CA ARG A 280 -22.13 -12.80 -8.00
C ARG A 280 -21.74 -12.31 -6.61
N ALA A 281 -22.53 -11.39 -6.05
CA ALA A 281 -22.76 -11.34 -4.63
C ALA A 281 -23.95 -12.28 -4.31
N PRO A 282 -23.81 -13.30 -3.45
CA PRO A 282 -24.96 -13.73 -2.66
C PRO A 282 -25.38 -12.54 -1.80
N ASP A 283 -26.68 -12.31 -1.65
CA ASP A 283 -27.25 -11.34 -0.72
C ASP A 283 -26.66 -11.55 0.69
N TYR A 284 -25.61 -10.81 1.02
CA TYR A 284 -25.21 -10.61 2.40
C TYR A 284 -26.05 -9.48 2.95
N PRO A 285 -26.54 -9.58 4.20
CA PRO A 285 -27.21 -8.47 4.84
C PRO A 285 -26.27 -7.26 4.78
N ARG A 286 -26.70 -6.20 4.08
CA ARG A 286 -26.08 -4.88 4.21
C ARG A 286 -25.95 -4.65 5.72
N PHE A 287 -24.74 -4.50 6.23
CA PHE A 287 -24.53 -4.24 7.64
C PHE A 287 -25.32 -2.98 7.99
N SER A 288 -26.51 -3.16 8.56
CA SER A 288 -27.36 -2.07 9.00
C SER A 288 -26.65 -1.36 10.15
N GLU A 289 -26.63 -0.04 10.12
CA GLU A 289 -26.09 0.87 11.16
C GLU A 289 -26.66 0.68 12.58
N ASN A 290 -27.44 -0.36 12.85
CA ASN A 290 -28.20 -0.53 14.10
C ASN A 290 -27.56 -1.44 15.16
N ALA A 291 -26.27 -1.80 15.05
CA ALA A 291 -25.61 -2.64 16.05
C ALA A 291 -25.01 -1.87 17.25
N LEU A 292 -25.18 -0.55 17.35
CA LEU A 292 -24.74 0.27 18.48
C LEU A 292 -25.93 0.74 19.34
N ARG A 293 -26.70 -0.20 19.89
CA ARG A 293 -27.52 0.04 21.08
C ARG A 293 -27.61 -1.23 21.93
N ARG A 294 -26.70 -1.36 22.89
CA ARG A 294 -26.94 -1.69 24.30
C ARG A 294 -25.63 -1.63 25.08
#